data_AF-A0A2V9WSH6-F1
#
_entry.id   AF-A0A2V9WSH6-F1
#
_cell.length_a   1.000
_cell.length_b   1.000
_cell.length_c   1.000
_cell.angle_alpha   90.00
_cell.angle_beta   90.00
_cell.angle_gamma   90.00
#
_symmetry.space_group_name_H-M   'P 1'
#
loop_
_entity.id
_entity.type
_entity.pdbx_description
1 polymer ?
#
loop_
_entity_poly.entity_id
_entity_poly.type
_entity_poly.pdbx_seq_one_letter_code
_entity_poly.pdbx_strand_id
1 'polypeptide(L)'
;MKDLTGESSVRAAWAKFIDPADTVGIKINPSGAPACCSSPEIVREIISGVQSVGVPARNIVIYDRYSYEIDIGSYQALLTPGV
;
A
#
# COMPACT_ATOMS: atom_id res chain seq x y z
N MET A 1 -1.31 8.95 -10.09
CA MET A 1 -0.54 9.92 -9.28
C MET A 1 -0.12 11.15 -10.08
N LYS A 2 0.64 11.01 -11.18
CA LYS A 2 1.11 12.17 -11.99
C LYS A 2 0.00 13.14 -12.41
N ASP A 3 -1.09 12.65 -12.96
CA ASP A 3 -2.20 13.51 -13.42
C ASP A 3 -2.91 14.22 -12.27
N LEU A 4 -3.04 13.55 -11.12
CA LEU A 4 -3.63 14.12 -9.90
C LEU A 4 -2.78 15.28 -9.36
N THR A 5 -1.46 15.16 -9.45
CA THR A 5 -0.52 16.10 -8.83
C THR A 5 0.11 17.11 -9.78
N GLY A 6 -0.05 16.91 -11.10
CA GLY A 6 0.66 17.66 -12.14
C GLY A 6 2.17 17.39 -12.21
N GLU A 7 2.67 16.32 -11.59
CA GLU A 7 4.10 16.05 -11.51
C GLU A 7 4.62 15.21 -12.69
N SER A 8 5.88 15.45 -13.07
CA SER A 8 6.51 14.79 -14.22
C SER A 8 6.95 13.35 -13.92
N SER A 9 7.17 13.02 -12.65
CA SER A 9 7.56 11.67 -12.18
C SER A 9 6.63 11.13 -11.11
N VAL A 10 6.50 9.80 -11.05
CA VAL A 10 5.67 9.12 -10.03
C VAL A 10 6.20 9.37 -8.62
N ARG A 11 7.52 9.35 -8.43
CA ARG A 11 8.15 9.66 -7.13
C ARG A 11 7.84 11.09 -6.67
N ALA A 12 7.97 12.09 -7.55
CA ALA A 12 7.65 13.47 -7.22
C ALA A 12 6.16 13.63 -6.88
N ALA A 13 5.28 12.89 -7.57
CA ALA A 13 3.85 12.89 -7.26
C ALA A 13 3.56 12.35 -5.85
N TRP A 14 4.19 11.24 -5.44
CA TRP A 14 4.05 10.71 -4.08
C TRP A 14 4.64 11.65 -3.02
N ALA A 15 5.79 12.26 -3.30
CA ALA A 15 6.49 13.16 -2.38
C ALA A 15 5.71 14.45 -2.05
N LYS A 16 4.61 14.75 -2.76
CA LYS A 16 3.70 15.84 -2.37
C LYS A 16 2.88 15.56 -1.12
N PHE A 17 2.70 14.29 -0.76
CA PHE A 17 1.79 13.88 0.31
C PHE A 17 2.46 13.04 1.39
N ILE A 18 3.67 12.53 1.13
CA ILE A 18 4.35 11.56 2.00
C ILE A 18 5.80 11.97 2.19
N ASP A 19 6.25 12.00 3.45
CA ASP A 19 7.62 12.22 3.88
C ASP A 19 8.30 10.89 4.26
N PRO A 20 9.63 10.73 4.06
CA PRO A 20 10.37 9.54 4.49
C PRO A 20 10.17 9.14 5.97
N ALA A 21 9.86 10.09 6.86
CA ALA A 21 9.63 9.85 8.28
C ALA A 21 8.22 9.34 8.61
N ASP A 22 7.29 9.35 7.66
CA ASP A 22 5.89 9.01 7.90
C ASP A 22 5.70 7.53 8.28
N THR A 23 4.61 7.27 9.01
CA THR A 23 4.00 5.95 9.13
C THR A 23 2.73 5.92 8.28
N VAL A 24 2.68 5.03 7.30
CA VAL A 24 1.64 5.03 6.25
C VAL A 24 0.73 3.82 6.40
N GLY A 25 -0.53 4.06 6.71
CA GLY A 25 -1.56 3.02 6.71
C GLY A 25 -2.17 2.84 5.31
N ILE A 26 -2.16 1.62 4.80
CA ILE A 26 -2.86 1.23 3.56
C ILE A 26 -4.06 0.38 3.96
N LYS A 27 -5.25 0.98 3.85
CA LYS A 27 -6.50 0.25 4.07
C LYS A 27 -6.86 -0.59 2.85
N ILE A 28 -7.10 -1.88 3.07
CA ILE A 28 -7.56 -2.80 2.03
C ILE A 28 -8.99 -3.27 2.32
N ASN A 29 -9.65 -3.89 1.33
CA ASN A 29 -10.88 -4.65 1.51
C ASN A 29 -10.60 -6.14 1.20
N PRO A 30 -10.50 -6.99 2.22
CA PRO A 30 -10.28 -8.43 2.05
C PRO A 30 -11.57 -9.29 2.05
N SER A 31 -12.73 -8.73 2.44
CA SER A 31 -13.92 -9.50 2.85
C SER A 31 -14.51 -10.43 1.77
N GLY A 32 -14.33 -10.10 0.48
CA GLY A 32 -14.82 -10.92 -0.65
C GLY A 32 -13.75 -11.78 -1.31
N ALA A 33 -12.59 -11.98 -0.69
CA ALA A 33 -11.50 -12.74 -1.29
C ALA A 33 -11.91 -14.19 -1.64
N PRO A 34 -11.48 -14.72 -2.81
CA PRO A 34 -10.64 -14.07 -3.81
C PRO A 34 -11.42 -13.30 -4.91
N ALA A 35 -12.75 -13.35 -4.91
CA ALA A 35 -13.56 -12.89 -6.04
C ALA A 35 -13.80 -11.36 -6.06
N CYS A 36 -13.85 -10.73 -4.89
CA CYS A 36 -14.15 -9.31 -4.73
C CYS A 36 -13.35 -8.73 -3.56
N CYS A 37 -12.05 -8.49 -3.80
CA CYS A 37 -11.13 -7.96 -2.81
C CYS A 37 -10.15 -6.96 -3.45
N SER A 38 -9.45 -6.17 -2.63
CA SER A 38 -8.37 -5.31 -3.12
C SER A 38 -7.29 -6.16 -3.81
N SER A 39 -6.99 -5.90 -5.08
CA SER A 39 -5.97 -6.68 -5.80
C SER A 39 -4.61 -6.56 -5.11
N PRO A 40 -3.97 -7.70 -4.74
CA PRO A 40 -2.63 -7.70 -4.17
C PRO A 40 -1.59 -6.99 -5.05
N GLU A 41 -1.71 -7.10 -6.37
CA GLU A 41 -0.85 -6.44 -7.35
C GLU A 41 -0.90 -4.92 -7.20
N ILE A 42 -2.11 -4.36 -7.10
CA ILE A 42 -2.29 -2.92 -6.91
C ILE A 42 -1.77 -2.49 -5.53
N VAL A 43 -1.99 -3.28 -4.49
CA VAL A 43 -1.45 -2.98 -3.15
C VAL A 43 0.08 -2.97 -3.15
N ARG A 44 0.74 -3.91 -3.84
CA ARG A 44 2.21 -3.91 -4.01
C ARG A 44 2.71 -2.65 -4.73
N GLU A 45 2.00 -2.17 -5.75
CA GLU A 45 2.37 -0.93 -6.45
C GLU A 45 2.19 0.31 -5.57
N ILE A 46 1.18 0.32 -4.69
CA ILE A 46 1.03 1.39 -3.68
C ILE A 46 2.21 1.34 -2.70
N ILE A 47 2.57 0.16 -2.18
CA ILE A 47 3.74 -0.02 -1.30
C ILE A 47 5.01 0.49 -2.00
N SER A 48 5.25 0.11 -3.25
CA SER A 48 6.40 0.55 -4.05
C SER A 48 6.42 2.07 -4.21
N GLY A 49 5.27 2.69 -4.48
CA GLY A 49 5.12 4.14 -4.55
C GLY A 49 5.52 4.85 -3.25
N VAL A 50 5.05 4.35 -2.11
CA VAL A 50 5.39 4.86 -0.77
C VAL A 50 6.88 4.65 -0.46
N GLN A 51 7.44 3.49 -0.75
CA GLN A 51 8.86 3.22 -0.56
C GLN A 51 9.75 4.09 -1.47
N SER A 52 9.28 4.44 -2.67
CA SER A 52 10.04 5.27 -3.62
C SER A 52 10.38 6.66 -3.09
N VAL A 53 9.59 7.19 -2.14
CA VAL A 53 9.89 8.47 -1.50
C VAL A 53 10.87 8.35 -0.34
N GLY A 54 11.08 7.14 0.20
CA GLY A 54 12.04 6.85 1.26
C GLY A 54 11.45 6.27 2.55
N VAL A 55 10.13 6.03 2.60
CA VAL A 55 9.49 5.41 3.76
C VAL A 55 9.98 3.96 3.91
N PRO A 56 10.51 3.56 5.08
CA PRO A 56 10.98 2.20 5.28
C PRO A 56 9.80 1.22 5.39
N ALA A 57 9.98 -0.03 4.94
CA ALA A 57 8.92 -1.05 4.93
C ALA A 57 8.20 -1.18 6.29
N ARG A 58 8.96 -1.21 7.39
CA ARG A 58 8.44 -1.29 8.77
C ARG A 58 7.49 -0.15 9.19
N ASN A 59 7.47 0.95 8.45
CA ASN A 59 6.60 2.10 8.68
C ASN A 59 5.32 2.05 7.82
N ILE A 60 5.17 1.05 6.96
CA ILE A 60 3.97 0.85 6.15
C ILE A 60 3.13 -0.22 6.85
N VAL A 61 1.84 0.03 7.04
CA VAL A 61 0.95 -0.91 7.75
C VAL A 61 -0.25 -1.22 6.86
N ILE A 62 -0.43 -2.49 6.53
CA ILE A 62 -1.64 -2.97 5.85
C ILE A 62 -2.70 -3.25 6.90
N TYR A 63 -3.89 -2.69 6.72
CA TYR A 63 -4.95 -2.89 7.69
C TYR A 63 -6.34 -2.96 7.06
N ASP A 64 -7.24 -3.59 7.79
CA ASP A 64 -8.67 -3.54 7.59
C ASP A 64 -9.35 -3.53 8.98
N ARG A 65 -10.69 -3.43 9.03
CA ARG A 65 -11.47 -3.57 10.26
C ARG A 65 -11.18 -4.90 10.96
N TYR A 66 -11.05 -5.99 10.22
CA TYR A 66 -10.88 -7.32 10.79
C TYR A 66 -9.59 -7.98 10.29
N SER A 67 -8.63 -8.19 11.18
CA SER A 67 -7.35 -8.82 10.84
C SER A 67 -7.51 -10.23 10.26
N TYR A 68 -8.49 -11.00 10.75
CA TYR A 68 -8.71 -12.37 10.26
C TYR A 68 -9.12 -12.41 8.77
N GLU A 69 -9.76 -11.36 8.25
CA GLU A 69 -10.13 -11.34 6.82
C GLU A 69 -8.88 -11.14 5.96
N ILE A 70 -7.89 -10.39 6.45
CA ILE A 70 -6.57 -10.25 5.81
C ILE A 70 -5.89 -11.61 5.73
N ASP A 71 -5.93 -12.39 6.81
CA ASP A 71 -5.35 -13.74 6.89
C ASP A 71 -6.02 -14.70 5.90
N ILE A 72 -7.37 -14.70 5.84
CA ILE A 72 -8.15 -15.50 4.90
C ILE A 72 -7.83 -15.12 3.45
N GLY A 73 -7.72 -13.82 3.17
CA GLY A 73 -7.30 -13.30 1.86
C GLY A 73 -5.83 -13.55 1.52
N SER A 74 -5.04 -14.13 2.44
CA SER A 74 -3.63 -14.47 2.27
C SER A 74 -2.72 -13.28 1.95
N TYR A 75 -3.10 -12.05 2.32
CA TYR A 75 -2.32 -10.85 2.01
C TYR A 75 -0.91 -10.88 2.60
N GLN A 76 -0.72 -11.49 3.77
CA GLN A 76 0.58 -11.73 4.39
C GLN A 76 1.56 -12.52 3.52
N ALA A 77 1.05 -13.43 2.68
CA ALA A 77 1.86 -14.21 1.74
C ALA A 77 1.98 -13.53 0.38
N LEU A 78 1.00 -12.68 0.04
CA LEU A 78 0.92 -12.05 -1.27
C LEU A 78 1.66 -10.70 -1.29
N LEU A 79 1.77 -9.95 -0.20
CA LEU A 79 2.34 -8.61 -0.21
C LEU A 79 3.86 -8.58 0.01
N THR A 80 4.43 -7.38 -0.09
CA THR A 80 5.88 -7.15 0.02
C THR A 80 6.40 -7.53 1.41
N PRO A 81 7.46 -8.36 1.53
CA PRO A 81 8.02 -8.72 2.82
C PRO A 81 8.49 -7.50 3.63
N GLY A 82 8.20 -7.52 4.94
CA GLY A 82 8.65 -6.49 5.89
C GLY A 82 7.75 -5.25 5.97
N VAL A 83 6.63 -5.25 5.22
CA VAL A 83 5.46 -4.39 5.42
C VAL A 83 4.43 -5.14 6.26
#